data_AF-A0A1B8XZF8-F1
#
_entry.id   AF-A0A1B8XZF8-F1
#
_cell.length_a   1.000
_cell.length_b   1.000
_cell.length_c   1.000
_cell.angle_alpha   90.00
_cell.angle_beta   90.00
_cell.angle_gamma   90.00
#
_symmetry.space_group_name_H-M   'P 1'
#
loop_
_entity.id
_entity.type
_entity.pdbx_description
1 polymer ?
#
loop_
_entity_poly.entity_id
_entity_poly.type
_entity_poly.pdbx_seq_one_letter_code
_entity_poly.pdbx_strand_id
1 'polypeptide(L)'
;IEALLLEMQDGETGIKTHTQRLMITTIPHAVTGHDILEWLIQRLQIADEEAQHLGNLMVRCGYIYPLQEPANLVLKADSSLYRYQ
;
A
#
# COMPACT_ATOMS: atom_id res chain seq x y z
N ILE A 1 -3.00 13.20 -4.87
CA ILE A 1 -2.76 11.76 -4.57
C ILE A 1 -1.78 11.15 -5.57
N GLU A 2 -1.91 11.40 -6.87
CA GLU A 2 -0.99 10.84 -7.89
C GLU A 2 0.49 11.16 -7.64
N ALA A 3 0.84 12.40 -7.25
CA ALA A 3 2.23 12.74 -6.90
C ALA A 3 2.77 11.89 -5.72
N LEU A 4 1.94 11.67 -4.70
CA LEU A 4 2.31 10.86 -3.55
C LEU A 4 2.45 9.38 -3.93
N LEU A 5 1.62 8.89 -4.86
CA LEU A 5 1.74 7.52 -5.38
C LEU A 5 3.05 7.32 -6.15
N LEU A 6 3.46 8.31 -6.94
CA LEU A 6 4.76 8.31 -7.62
C LEU A 6 5.92 8.28 -6.62
N GLU A 7 5.82 9.02 -5.51
CA GLU A 7 6.80 8.97 -4.42
C GLU A 7 6.81 7.61 -3.72
N MET A 8 5.65 7.00 -3.48
CA MET A 8 5.55 5.66 -2.89
C MET A 8 6.16 4.58 -3.81
N GLN A 9 6.17 4.80 -5.11
CA GLN A 9 6.77 3.91 -6.11
C GLN A 9 8.25 4.20 -6.40
N ASP A 10 8.81 5.25 -5.80
CA ASP A 10 10.21 5.63 -6.02
C ASP A 10 11.17 4.53 -5.52
N GLY A 11 12.19 4.24 -6.32
CA GLY A 11 13.13 3.16 -6.05
C GLY A 11 14.11 3.43 -4.91
N GLU A 12 14.32 4.68 -4.54
CA GLU A 12 15.27 5.10 -3.50
C GLU A 12 14.58 5.56 -2.21
N THR A 13 13.45 6.27 -2.34
CA THR A 13 12.74 6.95 -1.25
C THR A 13 11.32 6.41 -1.01
N GLY A 14 10.83 5.56 -1.90
CA GLY A 14 9.51 4.95 -1.83
C GLY A 14 9.45 3.68 -0.98
N ILE A 15 8.33 2.96 -1.10
CA ILE A 15 8.10 1.71 -0.40
C ILE A 15 8.84 0.59 -1.14
N LYS A 16 9.67 -0.16 -0.41
CA LYS A 16 10.34 -1.33 -0.98
C LYS A 16 9.31 -2.36 -1.42
N THR A 17 9.20 -2.53 -2.74
CA THR A 17 8.30 -3.55 -3.29
C THR A 17 8.96 -4.92 -3.21
N HIS A 18 8.18 -5.92 -2.81
CA HIS A 18 8.64 -7.31 -2.70
C HIS A 18 8.00 -8.16 -3.80
N THR A 19 8.82 -9.04 -4.39
CA THR A 19 8.30 -10.11 -5.26
C THR A 19 7.78 -11.22 -4.38
N GLN A 20 6.46 -11.32 -4.26
CA GLN A 20 5.83 -12.33 -3.42
C GLN A 20 5.58 -13.60 -4.24
N ARG A 21 6.14 -14.73 -3.79
CA ARG A 21 5.86 -16.03 -4.40
C ARG A 21 4.67 -16.70 -3.69
N LEU A 22 3.55 -16.83 -4.39
CA LEU A 22 2.42 -17.66 -3.96
C LEU A 22 2.62 -19.11 -4.46
N MET A 23 1.77 -20.04 -4.00
CA MET A 23 1.87 -21.47 -4.33
C MET A 23 1.90 -21.77 -5.84
N ILE A 24 1.27 -20.94 -6.67
CA ILE A 24 1.13 -21.17 -8.13
C ILE A 24 1.63 -19.97 -8.94
N THR A 25 1.64 -18.76 -8.37
CA THR A 25 1.92 -17.51 -9.09
C THR A 25 2.94 -16.65 -8.35
N THR A 26 3.78 -15.94 -9.09
CA THR A 26 4.67 -14.92 -8.54
C THR A 26 4.03 -13.56 -8.78
N ILE A 27 3.88 -12.76 -7.73
CA ILE A 27 3.36 -11.40 -7.79
C ILE A 27 4.54 -10.43 -7.66
N PRO A 28 5.00 -9.84 -8.76
CA PRO A 28 6.01 -8.80 -8.70
C PRO A 28 5.38 -7.50 -8.15
N HIS A 29 6.21 -6.70 -7.48
CA HIS A 29 5.84 -5.36 -7.01
C HIS A 29 4.68 -5.31 -6.00
N ALA A 30 4.56 -6.31 -5.12
CA ALA A 30 3.61 -6.28 -4.02
C ALA A 30 4.16 -5.46 -2.86
N VAL A 31 3.25 -4.80 -2.13
CA VAL A 31 3.55 -4.06 -0.90
C VAL A 31 2.61 -4.53 0.21
N THR A 32 3.08 -4.54 1.46
CA THR A 32 2.19 -4.87 2.58
C THR A 32 1.42 -3.63 3.03
N GLY A 33 0.23 -3.84 3.60
CA GLY A 33 -0.55 -2.73 4.13
C GLY A 33 0.13 -2.06 5.34
N HIS A 34 0.92 -2.81 6.11
CA HIS A 34 1.80 -2.25 7.14
C HIS A 34 2.85 -1.30 6.55
N ASP A 35 3.57 -1.71 5.49
CA ASP A 35 4.58 -0.86 4.84
C ASP A 35 3.97 0.43 4.27
N ILE A 36 2.76 0.34 3.71
CA ILE A 36 2.02 1.52 3.23
C ILE A 36 1.72 2.47 4.38
N LEU A 37 1.18 1.97 5.49
CA LEU A 37 0.80 2.80 6.62
C LEU A 37 2.02 3.48 7.26
N GLU A 38 3.07 2.71 7.55
CA GLU A 38 4.32 3.22 8.10
C GLU A 38 4.94 4.30 7.22
N TRP A 39 4.96 4.08 5.89
CA TRP A 39 5.51 5.07 4.97
C TRP A 39 4.69 6.37 4.98
N LEU A 40 3.36 6.29 5.04
CA LEU A 40 2.51 7.48 5.13
C LEU A 40 2.77 8.27 6.41
N ILE A 41 2.88 7.59 7.55
CA ILE A 41 3.20 8.20 8.84
C ILE A 41 4.55 8.92 8.77
N GLN A 42 5.59 8.25 8.26
CA GLN A 42 6.94 8.82 8.19
C GLN A 42 7.06 9.96 7.18
N ARG A 43 6.46 9.82 5.99
CA ARG A 43 6.56 10.81 4.91
C ARG A 43 5.78 12.08 5.23
N LEU A 44 4.56 11.93 5.76
CA LEU A 44 3.64 13.04 6.01
C LEU A 44 3.70 13.57 7.44
N GLN A 45 4.35 12.87 8.37
CA GLN A 45 4.44 13.21 9.79
C GLN A 45 3.06 13.39 10.45
N ILE A 46 2.14 12.47 10.14
CA ILE A 46 0.75 12.47 10.62
C ILE A 46 0.51 11.37 11.66
N ALA A 47 -0.61 11.46 12.39
CA ALA A 47 -0.99 10.42 13.34
C ALA A 47 -1.40 9.12 12.63
N ASP A 48 -1.31 7.99 13.35
CA ASP A 48 -1.70 6.66 12.85
C ASP A 48 -3.14 6.64 12.31
N GLU A 49 -4.08 7.27 13.04
CA GLU A 49 -5.48 7.37 12.62
C GLU A 49 -5.67 8.15 11.31
N GLU A 50 -4.86 9.20 11.11
CA GLU A 50 -4.90 10.02 9.89
C GLU A 50 -4.29 9.26 8.70
N ALA A 51 -3.16 8.58 8.92
CA ALA A 51 -2.53 7.72 7.92
C ALA A 51 -3.44 6.57 7.51
N GLN A 52 -4.13 5.96 8.48
CA GLN A 52 -5.10 4.90 8.24
C GLN A 52 -6.31 5.41 7.45
N HIS A 53 -6.81 6.61 7.75
CA HIS A 53 -7.89 7.23 7.00
C HIS A 53 -7.47 7.52 5.55
N LEU A 54 -6.26 8.05 5.34
CA LEU A 54 -5.71 8.32 4.02
C LEU A 54 -5.49 7.03 3.21
N GLY A 55 -4.93 6.00 3.84
CA GLY A 55 -4.75 4.68 3.23
C GLY A 55 -6.08 4.06 2.78
N ASN A 56 -7.12 4.15 3.62
CA ASN A 56 -8.46 3.70 3.27
C ASN A 56 -9.02 4.46 2.05
N LEU A 57 -8.78 5.77 1.96
CA LEU A 57 -9.18 6.57 0.80
C LEU A 57 -8.46 6.11 -0.46
N MET A 58 -7.16 5.82 -0.40
CA MET A 58 -6.39 5.32 -1.55
C MET A 58 -6.93 3.98 -2.07
N VAL A 59 -7.31 3.07 -1.17
CA VAL A 59 -7.95 1.79 -1.55
C VAL A 59 -9.31 2.05 -2.21
N ARG A 60 -10.14 2.90 -1.61
CA ARG A 60 -11.49 3.21 -2.12
C ARG A 60 -11.49 3.93 -3.47
N CYS A 61 -10.50 4.77 -3.70
CA CYS A 61 -10.31 5.47 -4.97
C CYS A 61 -9.68 4.57 -6.06
N GLY A 62 -9.26 3.35 -5.73
CA GLY A 62 -8.65 2.42 -6.69
C GLY A 62 -7.18 2.69 -7.00
N TYR A 63 -6.50 3.56 -6.25
CA TYR A 63 -5.08 3.81 -6.43
C TYR A 63 -4.21 2.63 -6.00
N ILE A 64 -4.67 1.92 -4.97
CA ILE A 64 -4.10 0.65 -4.49
C ILE A 64 -5.25 -0.34 -4.31
N TYR A 65 -5.01 -1.62 -4.58
CA TYR A 65 -6.04 -2.65 -4.40
C TYR A 65 -5.50 -3.89 -3.69
N PRO A 66 -6.29 -4.52 -2.81
CA PRO A 66 -5.90 -5.73 -2.10
C PRO A 66 -5.88 -6.93 -3.06
N LEU A 67 -4.89 -7.80 -2.90
CA LEU A 67 -4.71 -8.99 -3.75
C LEU A 67 -5.44 -10.22 -3.24
N GLN A 68 -5.78 -10.28 -1.95
CA GLN A 68 -6.42 -11.43 -1.32
C GLN A 68 -7.94 -11.27 -1.21
N GLU A 69 -8.42 -10.06 -0.92
CA GLU A 69 -9.84 -9.78 -0.66
C GLU A 69 -10.30 -8.52 -1.44
N PRO A 70 -10.57 -8.63 -2.75
CA PRO A 70 -10.85 -7.46 -3.62
C PRO A 70 -12.12 -6.69 -3.23
N ALA A 71 -13.06 -7.31 -2.50
CA ALA A 71 -14.26 -6.65 -2.00
C ALA A 71 -14.01 -5.80 -0.73
N ASN A 72 -12.86 -5.97 -0.08
CA ASN A 72 -12.55 -5.29 1.17
C ASN A 72 -11.77 -4.00 0.90
N LEU A 73 -12.49 -2.89 0.69
CA LEU A 73 -11.92 -1.59 0.34
C LEU A 73 -11.39 -0.82 1.58
N VAL A 74 -10.58 -1.50 2.38
CA VAL A 74 -9.95 -0.99 3.60
C VAL A 74 -8.47 -1.37 3.57
N LEU A 75 -7.60 -0.43 3.91
CA LEU A 75 -6.19 -0.69 4.12
C LEU A 75 -6.05 -1.41 5.47
N LYS A 76 -5.47 -2.60 5.46
CA LYS A 76 -5.19 -3.36 6.66
C LYS A 76 -3.73 -3.16 7.05
N ALA A 77 -3.48 -2.68 8.27
CA ALA A 77 -2.15 -2.47 8.83
C ALA A 77 -1.43 -3.79 9.21
N ASP A 78 -1.54 -4.81 8.36
CA ASP A 78 -0.98 -6.15 8.56
C ASP A 78 -0.23 -6.61 7.31
N SER A 79 0.07 -7.91 7.23
CA SER A 79 0.80 -8.52 6.10
C SER A 79 -0.06 -8.71 4.84
N SER A 80 -1.29 -8.20 4.82
CA SER A 80 -2.15 -8.17 3.64
C SER A 80 -1.46 -7.46 2.49
N LEU A 81 -1.53 -8.07 1.31
CA LEU A 81 -0.81 -7.58 0.13
C LEU A 81 -1.69 -6.65 -0.71
N TYR A 82 -1.08 -5.54 -1.11
CA TYR A 82 -1.65 -4.53 -1.98
C TYR A 82 -0.77 -4.33 -3.20
N ARG A 83 -1.38 -3.80 -4.26
CA ARG A 83 -0.68 -3.40 -5.48
C ARG A 83 -1.19 -2.05 -5.97
N TYR A 84 -0.28 -1.26 -6.52
CA TYR A 84 -0.62 -0.02 -7.22
C TYR A 84 -1.36 -0.33 -8.53
N GLN A 85 -2.31 0.53 -8.92
CA GLN A 85 -2.98 0.45 -10.22
C GLN A 85 -2.06 0.82 -11.38
#